data_AF-A0AAJ5N3C4-F1
#
_entry.id   AF-A0AAJ5N3C4-F1
#
_cell.length_a   1.000
_cell.length_b   1.000
_cell.length_c   1.000
_cell.angle_alpha   90.00
_cell.angle_beta   90.00
_cell.angle_gamma   90.00
#
_symmetry.space_group_name_H-M   'P 1'
#
loop_
_entity.id
_entity.type
_entity.pdbx_description
1 polymer ?
#
loop_
_entity_poly.entity_id
_entity_poly.type
_entity_poly.pdbx_seq_one_letter_code
_entity_poly.pdbx_strand_id
1 'polypeptide(L)'
;MYRHLLVTVDGAPGGIDAIGHALELARAVGARVTFALPGATQDSRLSGARLPEHGAKVEAAARAQGLSHAIATAGDTSPGTLAGELGCDLIGVAALPHDADAATCARRQHLLATSGVPVLVCTLRRTPAEARVMARCLDAHRAVNVLLQALMALGEAANGTQPQPAAMHDALASLAALQHARFDTAAEARLFAALRVRAECVTAELDELDRQRQRDAQALDALARIAPDGLPSAAFDTALARYAHGAFEQMGRMEGVIFPAARRYLGDADWAELDELLAGGAVATPPVANEPDDARRASD
;
A
#
# COMPACT_ATOMS: atom_id res chain seq x y z
N MET A 1 -19.11 -25.41 -3.93
CA MET A 1 -18.93 -23.99 -3.56
C MET A 1 -17.50 -23.84 -3.07
N TYR A 2 -16.77 -22.82 -3.50
CA TYR A 2 -15.37 -22.61 -3.14
C TYR A 2 -15.22 -22.40 -1.62
N ARG A 3 -14.22 -23.04 -1.01
CA ARG A 3 -13.99 -23.04 0.45
C ARG A 3 -12.60 -22.53 0.81
N HIS A 4 -11.66 -22.53 -0.13
CA HIS A 4 -10.28 -22.13 0.13
C HIS A 4 -9.64 -21.48 -1.11
N LEU A 5 -9.43 -20.17 -1.03
CA LEU A 5 -8.84 -19.40 -2.11
C LEU A 5 -7.33 -19.27 -1.90
N LEU A 6 -6.54 -19.53 -2.94
CA LEU A 6 -5.17 -19.05 -3.05
C LEU A 6 -5.18 -17.69 -3.75
N VAL A 7 -4.61 -16.65 -3.15
CA VAL A 7 -4.53 -15.31 -3.76
C VAL A 7 -3.07 -14.97 -4.00
N THR A 8 -2.69 -14.80 -5.27
CA THR A 8 -1.33 -14.39 -5.61
C THR A 8 -1.15 -12.91 -5.33
N VAL A 9 -0.13 -12.56 -4.54
CA VAL A 9 0.20 -11.17 -4.24
C VAL A 9 1.36 -10.77 -5.13
N ASP A 10 1.07 -10.12 -6.25
CA ASP A 10 2.08 -9.43 -7.04
C ASP A 10 2.21 -7.98 -6.56
N GLY A 11 3.43 -7.46 -6.50
CA GLY A 11 3.69 -6.04 -6.24
C GLY A 11 3.25 -5.11 -7.38
N ALA A 12 2.64 -5.66 -8.43
CA ALA A 12 2.14 -4.93 -9.57
C ALA A 12 0.86 -4.13 -9.20
N PRO A 13 0.55 -3.02 -9.90
CA PRO A 13 -0.60 -2.17 -9.60
C PRO A 13 -1.96 -2.90 -9.54
N GLY A 14 -2.11 -4.04 -10.22
CA GLY A 14 -3.32 -4.85 -10.20
C GLY A 14 -3.44 -5.84 -9.03
N GLY A 15 -2.37 -6.08 -8.27
CA GLY A 15 -2.34 -7.07 -7.17
C GLY A 15 -3.28 -6.71 -6.02
N ILE A 16 -3.40 -5.42 -5.74
CA ILE A 16 -4.31 -4.89 -4.70
C ILE A 16 -5.76 -5.15 -5.07
N ASP A 17 -6.08 -5.05 -6.36
CA ASP A 17 -7.43 -5.31 -6.83
C ASP A 17 -7.75 -6.79 -6.77
N ALA A 18 -6.79 -7.66 -7.07
CA ALA A 18 -6.94 -9.09 -6.89
C ALA A 18 -7.24 -9.44 -5.44
N ILE A 19 -6.49 -8.84 -4.50
CA ILE A 19 -6.70 -9.01 -3.06
C ILE A 19 -8.10 -8.55 -2.67
N GLY A 20 -8.50 -7.32 -3.02
CA GLY A 20 -9.82 -6.79 -2.70
C GLY A 20 -10.97 -7.68 -3.18
N HIS A 21 -10.97 -8.05 -4.47
CA HIS A 21 -12.02 -8.92 -5.03
C HIS A 21 -12.02 -10.32 -4.44
N ALA A 22 -10.83 -10.90 -4.22
CA ALA A 22 -10.74 -12.23 -3.64
C ALA A 22 -11.23 -12.26 -2.19
N LEU A 23 -10.96 -11.21 -1.41
CA LEU A 23 -11.47 -11.09 -0.05
C LEU A 23 -12.98 -10.85 -0.01
N GLU A 24 -13.52 -10.01 -0.89
CA GLU A 24 -14.97 -9.84 -1.02
C GLU A 24 -15.67 -11.15 -1.38
N LEU A 25 -15.12 -11.90 -2.35
CA LEU A 25 -15.64 -13.21 -2.73
C LEU A 25 -15.55 -14.19 -1.55
N ALA A 26 -14.38 -14.29 -0.91
CA ALA A 26 -14.16 -15.19 0.23
C ALA A 26 -15.16 -14.91 1.35
N ARG A 27 -15.40 -13.64 1.66
CA ARG A 27 -16.38 -13.20 2.67
C ARG A 27 -17.80 -13.59 2.27
N ALA A 28 -18.17 -13.40 1.00
CA ALA A 28 -19.49 -13.73 0.49
C ALA A 28 -19.80 -15.24 0.51
N VAL A 29 -18.78 -16.10 0.30
CA VAL A 29 -18.95 -17.56 0.27
C VAL A 29 -18.52 -18.28 1.56
N GLY A 30 -18.02 -17.54 2.55
CA GLY A 30 -17.49 -18.13 3.80
C GLY A 30 -16.22 -18.96 3.60
N ALA A 31 -15.38 -18.60 2.62
CA ALA A 31 -14.13 -19.29 2.34
C ALA A 31 -12.96 -18.71 3.15
N ARG A 32 -11.95 -19.54 3.41
CA ARG A 32 -10.66 -19.10 3.93
C ARG A 32 -9.74 -18.67 2.79
N VAL A 33 -8.73 -17.86 3.10
CA VAL A 33 -7.78 -17.33 2.11
C VAL A 33 -6.35 -17.71 2.47
N THR A 34 -5.56 -18.16 1.49
CA THR A 34 -4.11 -18.23 1.62
C THR A 34 -3.48 -17.24 0.65
N PHE A 35 -2.67 -16.32 1.16
CA PHE A 35 -1.91 -15.40 0.33
C PHE A 35 -0.59 -16.05 -0.09
N ALA A 36 -0.35 -16.13 -1.38
CA ALA A 36 0.92 -16.58 -1.95
C ALA A 36 1.80 -15.35 -2.18
N LEU A 37 2.81 -15.17 -1.31
CA LEU A 37 3.80 -14.11 -1.44
C LEU A 37 4.99 -14.59 -2.28
N PRO A 38 5.62 -13.74 -3.11
CA PRO A 38 6.86 -14.08 -3.78
C PRO A 38 7.93 -14.51 -2.76
N GLY A 39 8.69 -15.56 -3.08
CA GLY A 39 9.84 -15.94 -2.26
C GLY A 39 10.90 -14.84 -2.27
N ALA A 40 11.52 -14.57 -1.11
CA ALA A 40 12.73 -13.76 -1.08
C ALA A 40 13.85 -14.49 -1.84
N THR A 41 14.59 -13.80 -2.72
CA THR A 41 15.83 -14.33 -3.29
C THR A 41 16.80 -14.66 -2.15
N GLN A 42 17.32 -15.90 -2.12
CA GLN A 42 18.07 -16.47 -1.01
C GLN A 42 19.43 -15.81 -0.70
N ASP A 43 19.87 -14.81 -1.48
CA ASP A 43 21.21 -14.23 -1.36
C ASP A 43 21.34 -13.09 -0.34
N SER A 44 20.29 -12.73 0.37
CA SER A 44 20.37 -11.77 1.47
C SER A 44 19.99 -12.42 2.79
N ARG A 45 20.84 -12.29 3.82
CA ARG A 45 20.64 -12.82 5.19
C ARG A 45 19.40 -12.22 5.92
N LEU A 46 18.52 -11.55 5.20
CA LEU A 46 17.36 -10.76 5.65
C LEU A 46 16.05 -11.29 5.05
N SER A 47 15.99 -12.60 4.80
CA SER A 47 14.77 -13.32 4.42
C SER A 47 13.60 -13.06 5.40
N GLY A 48 13.91 -12.71 6.65
CA GLY A 48 12.92 -12.35 7.67
C GLY A 48 12.39 -10.91 7.63
N ALA A 49 12.98 -9.98 6.88
CA ALA A 49 12.62 -8.54 6.90
C ALA A 49 11.86 -8.05 5.66
N ARG A 50 11.92 -8.78 4.52
CA ARG A 50 11.12 -8.48 3.31
C ARG A 50 9.77 -9.23 3.25
N LEU A 51 9.69 -10.41 3.85
CA LEU A 51 8.43 -11.15 4.05
C LEU A 51 7.40 -10.43 4.95
N PRO A 52 7.77 -9.68 6.01
CA PRO A 52 6.85 -8.96 6.89
C PRO A 52 6.06 -7.85 6.20
N GLU A 53 6.60 -7.21 5.16
CA GLU A 53 5.98 -6.02 4.54
C GLU A 53 4.67 -6.38 3.84
N HIS A 54 4.73 -7.32 2.90
CA HIS A 54 3.55 -7.79 2.17
C HIS A 54 2.65 -8.64 3.07
N GLY A 55 3.24 -9.41 3.99
CA GLY A 55 2.50 -10.21 4.97
C GLY A 55 1.60 -9.36 5.85
N ALA A 56 2.15 -8.32 6.49
CA ALA A 56 1.38 -7.44 7.36
C ALA A 56 0.21 -6.75 6.61
N LYS A 57 0.42 -6.33 5.36
CA LYS A 57 -0.64 -5.73 4.54
C LYS A 57 -1.79 -6.71 4.28
N VAL A 58 -1.49 -7.91 3.79
CA VAL A 58 -2.54 -8.88 3.43
C VAL A 58 -3.23 -9.50 4.65
N GLU A 59 -2.50 -9.67 5.75
CA GLU A 59 -3.09 -10.06 7.04
C GLU A 59 -4.05 -8.99 7.56
N ALA A 60 -3.64 -7.72 7.53
CA ALA A 60 -4.50 -6.63 7.96
C ALA A 60 -5.77 -6.54 7.11
N ALA A 61 -5.64 -6.69 5.78
CA ALA A 61 -6.76 -6.77 4.86
C ALA A 61 -7.73 -7.93 5.20
N ALA A 62 -7.21 -9.14 5.42
CA ALA A 62 -8.03 -10.30 5.76
C ALA A 62 -8.68 -10.18 7.14
N ARG A 63 -7.93 -9.71 8.15
CA ARG A 63 -8.44 -9.48 9.51
C ARG A 63 -9.56 -8.44 9.53
N ALA A 64 -9.40 -7.35 8.79
CA ALA A 64 -10.42 -6.33 8.67
C ALA A 64 -11.72 -6.84 8.02
N GLN A 65 -11.61 -7.84 7.12
CA GLN A 65 -12.77 -8.51 6.51
C GLN A 65 -13.32 -9.69 7.36
N GLY A 66 -12.71 -9.98 8.51
CA GLY A 66 -13.12 -11.10 9.38
C GLY A 66 -12.80 -12.49 8.82
N LEU A 67 -11.82 -12.60 7.94
CA LEU A 67 -11.50 -13.84 7.22
C LEU A 67 -10.43 -14.68 7.92
N SER A 68 -10.65 -16.00 7.93
CA SER A 68 -9.59 -16.96 8.23
C SER A 68 -8.54 -16.89 7.13
N HIS A 69 -7.29 -16.65 7.50
CA HIS A 69 -6.21 -16.49 6.55
C HIS A 69 -4.94 -17.24 6.93
N ALA A 70 -4.10 -17.50 5.93
CA ALA A 70 -2.74 -17.98 6.08
C ALA A 70 -1.84 -17.32 5.03
N ILE A 71 -0.53 -17.33 5.26
CA ILE A 71 0.47 -16.90 4.28
C ILE A 71 1.29 -18.12 3.87
N ALA A 72 1.51 -18.25 2.56
CA ALA A 72 2.43 -19.22 1.98
C ALA A 72 3.49 -18.51 1.14
N THR A 73 4.72 -19.00 1.20
CA THR A 73 5.81 -18.54 0.34
C THR A 73 5.71 -19.29 -0.99
N ALA A 74 5.52 -18.55 -2.09
CA ALA A 74 5.33 -19.14 -3.40
C ALA A 74 6.62 -19.74 -4.00
N GLY A 75 7.80 -19.25 -3.57
CA GLY A 75 9.10 -19.71 -4.12
C GLY A 75 9.10 -19.68 -5.65
N ASP A 76 9.68 -20.72 -6.26
CA ASP A 76 9.60 -20.97 -7.71
C ASP A 76 8.40 -21.86 -8.10
N THR A 77 7.56 -22.23 -7.14
CA THR A 77 6.41 -23.12 -7.35
C THR A 77 5.32 -22.39 -8.13
N SER A 78 4.75 -23.05 -9.14
CA SER A 78 3.63 -22.47 -9.88
C SER A 78 2.41 -22.29 -8.96
N PRO A 79 1.59 -21.23 -9.14
CA PRO A 79 0.39 -21.05 -8.33
C PRO A 79 -0.57 -22.24 -8.38
N GLY A 80 -0.65 -22.94 -9.53
CA GLY A 80 -1.46 -24.15 -9.69
C GLY A 80 -0.99 -25.31 -8.81
N THR A 81 0.34 -25.54 -8.77
CA THR A 81 0.94 -26.56 -7.92
C THR A 81 0.76 -26.24 -6.44
N LEU A 82 1.06 -24.98 -6.06
CA LEU A 82 0.92 -24.52 -4.68
C LEU A 82 -0.53 -24.62 -4.19
N ALA A 83 -1.51 -24.28 -5.04
CA ALA A 83 -2.92 -24.43 -4.73
C ALA A 83 -3.29 -25.89 -4.45
N GLY A 84 -2.80 -26.83 -5.27
CA GLY A 84 -3.01 -28.25 -5.08
C GLY A 84 -2.42 -28.77 -3.75
N GLU A 85 -1.17 -28.37 -3.44
CA GLU A 85 -0.49 -28.76 -2.19
C GLU A 85 -1.20 -28.24 -0.94
N LEU A 86 -1.74 -27.02 -1.00
CA LEU A 86 -2.43 -26.37 0.12
C LEU A 86 -3.93 -26.72 0.19
N GLY A 87 -4.44 -27.51 -0.76
CA GLY A 87 -5.86 -27.86 -0.84
C GLY A 87 -6.77 -26.67 -1.16
N CYS A 88 -6.26 -25.66 -1.86
CA CYS A 88 -7.04 -24.54 -2.37
C CYS A 88 -7.90 -25.00 -3.55
N ASP A 89 -9.15 -24.53 -3.61
CA ASP A 89 -10.12 -24.88 -4.66
C ASP A 89 -10.42 -23.74 -5.64
N LEU A 90 -9.77 -22.59 -5.46
CA LEU A 90 -9.80 -21.46 -6.37
C LEU A 90 -8.48 -20.67 -6.29
N ILE A 91 -7.98 -20.20 -7.42
CA ILE A 91 -6.82 -19.30 -7.49
C ILE A 91 -7.30 -17.91 -7.95
N GLY A 92 -7.14 -16.90 -7.11
CA GLY A 92 -7.37 -15.50 -7.46
C GLY A 92 -6.07 -14.85 -7.95
N VAL A 93 -6.11 -14.28 -9.16
CA VAL A 93 -4.98 -13.55 -9.76
C VAL A 93 -5.41 -12.18 -10.27
N ALA A 94 -4.50 -11.21 -10.22
CA ALA A 94 -4.73 -9.88 -10.80
C ALA A 94 -4.92 -9.95 -12.31
N ALA A 95 -5.73 -9.06 -12.88
CA ALA A 95 -5.68 -8.81 -14.31
C ALA A 95 -4.29 -8.31 -14.71
N LEU A 96 -3.78 -8.79 -15.84
CA LEU A 96 -2.52 -8.27 -16.38
C LEU A 96 -2.72 -6.82 -16.86
N PRO A 97 -1.77 -5.93 -16.60
CA PRO A 97 -1.81 -4.59 -17.18
C PRO A 97 -1.64 -4.67 -18.71
N HIS A 98 -2.07 -3.63 -19.42
CA HIS A 98 -2.06 -3.62 -20.89
C HIS A 98 -0.65 -3.68 -21.48
N ASP A 99 0.34 -3.21 -20.74
CA ASP A 99 1.76 -3.17 -21.06
C ASP A 99 2.58 -4.31 -20.41
N ALA A 100 1.91 -5.37 -19.94
CA ALA A 100 2.59 -6.53 -19.37
C ALA A 100 3.57 -7.15 -20.37
N ASP A 101 4.76 -7.53 -19.88
CA ASP A 101 5.78 -8.15 -20.72
C ASP A 101 5.37 -9.55 -21.21
N ALA A 102 6.04 -10.02 -22.28
CA ALA A 102 5.74 -11.30 -22.91
C ALA A 102 5.93 -12.50 -21.98
N ALA A 103 6.89 -12.45 -21.04
CA ALA A 103 7.15 -13.54 -20.11
C ALA A 103 6.06 -13.64 -19.04
N THR A 104 5.57 -12.50 -18.53
CA THR A 104 4.44 -12.40 -17.62
C THR A 104 3.16 -12.90 -18.29
N CYS A 105 2.93 -12.52 -19.55
CA CYS A 105 1.82 -13.02 -20.36
C CYS A 105 1.90 -14.54 -20.56
N ALA A 106 3.07 -15.06 -20.95
CA ALA A 106 3.29 -16.49 -21.15
C ALA A 106 3.08 -17.28 -19.84
N ARG A 107 3.56 -16.76 -18.70
CA ARG A 107 3.37 -17.38 -17.38
C ARG A 107 1.89 -17.45 -17.01
N ARG A 108 1.11 -16.39 -17.28
CA ARG A 108 -0.34 -16.39 -17.08
C ARG A 108 -1.05 -17.39 -17.99
N GLN A 109 -0.71 -17.41 -19.27
CA GLN A 109 -1.28 -18.37 -20.22
C GLN A 109 -0.98 -19.82 -19.80
N HIS A 110 0.25 -20.08 -19.36
CA HIS A 110 0.64 -21.39 -18.85
C HIS A 110 -0.19 -21.77 -17.63
N LEU A 111 -0.32 -20.90 -16.62
CA LEU A 111 -1.16 -21.13 -15.44
C LEU A 111 -2.61 -21.48 -15.84
N LEU A 112 -3.20 -20.71 -16.75
CA LEU A 112 -4.58 -20.95 -17.21
C LEU A 112 -4.72 -22.27 -17.98
N ALA A 113 -3.69 -22.70 -18.70
CA ALA A 113 -3.70 -23.92 -19.49
C ALA A 113 -3.42 -25.20 -18.67
N THR A 114 -2.62 -25.10 -17.60
CA THR A 114 -2.10 -26.27 -16.87
C THR A 114 -2.63 -26.41 -15.44
N SER A 115 -3.28 -25.40 -14.87
CA SER A 115 -3.81 -25.47 -13.52
C SER A 115 -4.95 -26.49 -13.40
N GLY A 116 -4.81 -27.44 -12.48
CA GLY A 116 -5.90 -28.33 -12.06
C GLY A 116 -6.93 -27.65 -11.15
N VAL A 117 -6.64 -26.43 -10.67
CA VAL A 117 -7.53 -25.61 -9.83
C VAL A 117 -8.09 -24.45 -10.66
N PRO A 118 -9.40 -24.15 -10.58
CA PRO A 118 -9.98 -23.01 -11.27
C PRO A 118 -9.25 -21.69 -10.97
N VAL A 119 -9.09 -20.85 -11.99
CA VAL A 119 -8.40 -19.55 -11.87
C VAL A 119 -9.40 -18.43 -12.13
N LEU A 120 -9.59 -17.57 -11.14
CA LEU A 120 -10.34 -16.32 -11.22
C LEU A 120 -9.38 -15.18 -11.54
N VAL A 121 -9.57 -14.54 -12.70
CA VAL A 121 -8.87 -13.30 -13.05
C VAL A 121 -9.71 -12.11 -12.57
N CYS A 122 -9.22 -11.41 -11.56
CA CYS A 122 -9.88 -10.24 -10.99
C CYS A 122 -9.66 -9.03 -11.92
N THR A 123 -10.62 -8.81 -12.83
CA THR A 123 -10.65 -7.62 -13.69
C THR A 123 -11.44 -6.51 -13.02
N LEU A 124 -11.02 -5.26 -13.21
CA LEU A 124 -11.78 -4.11 -12.76
C LEU A 124 -12.00 -3.14 -13.93
N ARG A 125 -13.26 -2.91 -14.27
CA ARG A 125 -13.63 -1.82 -15.18
C ARG A 125 -13.64 -0.55 -14.35
N ARG A 126 -12.81 0.42 -14.74
CA ARG A 126 -12.70 1.71 -14.08
C ARG A 126 -13.02 2.82 -15.03
N THR A 127 -13.62 3.88 -14.51
CA THR A 127 -13.54 5.16 -15.22
C THR A 127 -12.10 5.68 -15.19
N PRO A 128 -11.69 6.51 -16.17
CA PRO A 128 -10.36 7.12 -16.15
C PRO A 128 -10.08 7.94 -14.88
N ALA A 129 -11.12 8.58 -14.32
CA ALA A 129 -11.03 9.36 -13.10
C ALA A 129 -10.75 8.45 -11.88
N GLU A 130 -11.53 7.37 -11.70
CA GLU A 130 -11.27 6.38 -10.64
C GLU A 130 -9.83 5.85 -10.76
N ALA A 131 -9.41 5.44 -11.97
CA ALA A 131 -8.08 4.89 -12.18
C ALA A 131 -6.97 5.85 -11.75
N ARG A 132 -7.09 7.15 -12.04
CA ARG A 132 -6.10 8.17 -11.65
C ARG A 132 -6.08 8.43 -10.14
N VAL A 133 -7.25 8.58 -9.51
CA VAL A 133 -7.35 8.79 -8.06
C VAL A 133 -6.73 7.60 -7.31
N MET A 134 -7.11 6.38 -7.70
CA MET A 134 -6.57 5.16 -7.11
C MET A 134 -5.07 5.03 -7.34
N ALA A 135 -4.57 5.35 -8.54
CA ALA A 135 -3.14 5.34 -8.83
C ALA A 135 -2.37 6.27 -7.89
N ARG A 136 -2.85 7.50 -7.65
CA ARG A 136 -2.20 8.47 -6.73
C ARG A 136 -2.12 7.95 -5.29
N CYS A 137 -3.18 7.31 -4.78
CA CYS A 137 -3.14 6.69 -3.46
C CYS A 137 -2.10 5.56 -3.39
N LEU A 138 -2.07 4.70 -4.41
CA LEU A 138 -1.12 3.59 -4.47
C LEU A 138 0.33 4.05 -4.68
N ASP A 139 0.54 5.13 -5.43
CA ASP A 139 1.85 5.75 -5.60
C ASP A 139 2.37 6.26 -4.24
N ALA A 140 1.51 6.86 -3.42
CA ALA A 140 1.87 7.29 -2.07
C ALA A 140 2.24 6.10 -1.16
N HIS A 141 1.50 4.99 -1.23
CA HIS A 141 1.84 3.76 -0.51
C HIS A 141 3.21 3.20 -0.95
N ARG A 142 3.50 3.21 -2.26
CA ARG A 142 4.81 2.79 -2.79
C ARG A 142 5.93 3.72 -2.32
N ALA A 143 5.70 5.03 -2.26
CA ALA A 143 6.68 5.98 -1.75
C ALA A 143 6.99 5.74 -0.26
N VAL A 144 5.98 5.46 0.57
CA VAL A 144 6.19 5.07 1.98
C VAL A 144 7.01 3.79 2.07
N ASN A 145 6.70 2.78 1.26
CA ASN A 145 7.46 1.54 1.22
C ASN A 145 8.94 1.77 0.88
N VAL A 146 9.23 2.59 -0.14
CA VAL A 146 10.61 2.92 -0.54
C VAL A 146 11.37 3.59 0.60
N LEU A 147 10.75 4.55 1.30
CA LEU A 147 11.39 5.24 2.43
C LEU A 147 11.65 4.29 3.62
N LEU A 148 10.69 3.42 3.94
CA LEU A 148 10.86 2.40 4.99
C LEU A 148 12.01 1.44 4.65
N GLN A 149 12.08 0.96 3.41
CA GLN A 149 13.17 0.10 2.95
C GLN A 149 14.53 0.81 3.01
N ALA A 150 14.60 2.09 2.63
CA ALA A 150 15.81 2.89 2.75
C ALA A 150 16.26 3.04 4.22
N LEU A 151 15.33 3.33 5.14
CA LEU A 151 15.61 3.43 6.57
C LEU A 151 16.13 2.11 7.16
N MET A 152 15.51 0.99 6.78
CA MET A 152 15.95 -0.35 7.22
C MET A 152 17.36 -0.68 6.69
N ALA A 153 17.63 -0.39 5.41
CA ALA A 153 18.93 -0.63 4.80
C ALA A 153 20.05 0.24 5.43
N LEU A 154 19.74 1.48 5.80
CA LEU A 154 20.67 2.36 6.51
C LEU A 154 21.00 1.84 7.92
N GLY A 155 20.04 1.24 8.62
CA GLY A 155 20.26 0.59 9.91
C GLY A 155 21.21 -0.61 9.80
N GLU A 156 21.09 -1.40 8.73
CA GLU A 156 21.94 -2.57 8.49
C GLU A 156 23.36 -2.22 8.06
N ALA A 157 23.51 -1.26 7.14
CA ALA A 157 24.81 -0.85 6.60
C ALA A 157 25.76 -0.30 7.67
N ALA A 158 25.20 0.32 8.70
CA ALA A 158 25.97 0.92 9.76
C ALA A 158 26.48 -0.08 10.83
N ASN A 159 26.15 -1.37 10.70
CA ASN A 159 26.83 -2.46 11.40
C ASN A 159 28.19 -2.86 10.77
N GLY A 160 28.55 -2.30 9.60
CA GLY A 160 29.81 -2.63 8.89
C GLY A 160 30.60 -1.44 8.32
N THR A 161 29.97 -0.27 8.13
CA THR A 161 30.60 1.00 7.69
C THR A 161 30.13 2.15 8.59
N GLN A 162 30.88 3.25 8.69
CA GLN A 162 30.50 4.42 9.50
C GLN A 162 29.04 4.85 9.22
N PRO A 163 28.21 5.03 10.25
CA PRO A 163 26.83 5.47 10.08
C PRO A 163 26.74 6.76 9.27
N GLN A 164 25.71 6.90 8.42
CA GLN A 164 25.36 8.15 7.73
C GLN A 164 24.16 8.82 8.42
N PRO A 165 24.35 9.48 9.58
CA PRO A 165 23.25 10.03 10.37
C PRO A 165 22.45 11.10 9.63
N ALA A 166 23.08 11.87 8.73
CA ALA A 166 22.37 12.84 7.89
C ALA A 166 21.34 12.18 6.96
N ALA A 167 21.73 11.12 6.25
CA ALA A 167 20.83 10.39 5.35
C ALA A 167 19.65 9.75 6.08
N MET A 168 19.86 9.25 7.30
CA MET A 168 18.77 8.72 8.15
C MET A 168 17.80 9.83 8.55
N HIS A 169 18.30 10.98 9.01
CA HIS A 169 17.44 12.11 9.39
C HIS A 169 16.63 12.63 8.20
N ASP A 170 17.25 12.76 7.03
CA ASP A 170 16.57 13.20 5.80
C ASP A 170 15.47 12.21 5.37
N ALA A 171 15.74 10.90 5.48
CA ALA A 171 14.74 9.87 5.17
C ALA A 171 13.58 9.87 6.18
N LEU A 172 13.85 10.07 7.48
CA LEU A 172 12.81 10.20 8.52
C LEU A 172 11.96 11.46 8.31
N ALA A 173 12.58 12.60 8.01
CA ALA A 173 11.88 13.84 7.72
C ALA A 173 11.00 13.71 6.46
N SER A 174 11.53 13.06 5.41
CA SER A 174 10.78 12.78 4.18
C SER A 174 9.58 11.88 4.43
N LEU A 175 9.74 10.86 5.27
CA LEU A 175 8.68 9.94 5.67
C LEU A 175 7.59 10.66 6.47
N ALA A 176 7.96 11.50 7.44
CA ALA A 176 7.02 12.30 8.21
C ALA A 176 6.23 13.28 7.33
N ALA A 177 6.91 14.00 6.43
CA ALA A 177 6.26 14.90 5.48
C ALA A 177 5.29 14.16 4.56
N LEU A 178 5.69 13.00 4.04
CA LEU A 178 4.83 12.17 3.19
C LEU A 178 3.58 11.69 3.93
N GLN A 179 3.72 11.19 5.17
CA GLN A 179 2.58 10.74 5.96
C GLN A 179 1.62 11.89 6.31
N HIS A 180 2.15 13.05 6.67
CA HIS A 180 1.33 14.23 6.92
C HIS A 180 0.54 14.63 5.67
N ALA A 181 1.19 14.70 4.51
CA ALA A 181 0.53 15.01 3.24
C ALA A 181 -0.57 14.00 2.91
N ARG A 182 -0.30 12.70 3.06
CA ARG A 182 -1.26 11.60 2.79
C ARG A 182 -2.59 11.79 3.50
N PHE A 183 -2.55 12.18 4.78
CA PHE A 183 -3.74 12.22 5.62
C PHE A 183 -4.42 13.57 5.75
N ASP A 184 -3.77 14.65 5.30
CA ASP A 184 -4.36 15.99 5.37
C ASP A 184 -4.79 16.51 4.00
N THR A 185 -3.91 16.41 2.99
CA THR A 185 -4.10 17.13 1.72
C THR A 185 -3.93 16.27 0.47
N ALA A 186 -3.68 14.97 0.58
CA ALA A 186 -3.51 14.09 -0.58
C ALA A 186 -4.84 13.51 -1.11
N ALA A 187 -4.72 12.58 -2.06
CA ALA A 187 -5.83 11.82 -2.62
C ALA A 187 -6.57 10.98 -1.56
N GLU A 188 -5.83 10.34 -0.65
CA GLU A 188 -6.42 9.51 0.42
C GLU A 188 -7.34 10.31 1.34
N ALA A 189 -6.89 11.47 1.85
CA ALA A 189 -7.69 12.33 2.72
C ALA A 189 -9.03 12.74 2.07
N ARG A 190 -8.98 13.15 0.80
CA ARG A 190 -10.20 13.53 0.05
C ARG A 190 -11.10 12.34 -0.22
N LEU A 191 -10.52 11.19 -0.56
CA LEU A 191 -11.26 9.94 -0.76
C LEU A 191 -12.01 9.53 0.50
N PHE A 192 -11.38 9.60 1.67
CA PHE A 192 -12.02 9.27 2.95
C PHE A 192 -13.13 10.25 3.30
N ALA A 193 -12.94 11.55 3.05
CA ALA A 193 -13.97 12.55 3.24
C ALA A 193 -15.20 12.27 2.35
N ALA A 194 -15.00 11.99 1.07
CA ALA A 194 -16.08 11.63 0.14
C ALA A 194 -16.80 10.36 0.59
N LEU A 195 -16.06 9.34 1.02
CA LEU A 195 -16.64 8.07 1.44
C LEU A 195 -17.46 8.19 2.73
N ARG A 196 -17.04 9.03 3.68
CA ARG A 196 -17.84 9.33 4.90
C ARG A 196 -19.20 9.93 4.56
N VAL A 197 -19.28 10.76 3.52
CA VAL A 197 -20.55 11.36 3.07
C VAL A 197 -21.44 10.33 2.38
N ARG A 198 -20.85 9.39 1.63
CA ARG A 198 -21.59 8.47 0.76
C ARG A 198 -21.98 7.15 1.42
N ALA A 199 -21.24 6.69 2.42
CA ALA A 199 -21.41 5.33 2.96
C ALA A 199 -21.24 5.27 4.48
N GLU A 200 -22.35 5.42 5.21
CA GLU A 200 -22.38 5.29 6.68
C GLU A 200 -21.81 3.96 7.16
N CYS A 201 -22.03 2.87 6.41
CA CYS A 201 -21.54 1.54 6.74
C CYS A 201 -20.00 1.41 6.75
N VAL A 202 -19.26 2.39 6.23
CA VAL A 202 -17.80 2.42 6.21
C VAL A 202 -17.22 3.30 7.33
N THR A 203 -18.06 4.07 8.04
CA THR A 203 -17.61 5.03 9.06
C THR A 203 -16.75 4.39 10.15
N ALA A 204 -17.17 3.24 10.67
CA ALA A 204 -16.43 2.52 11.71
C ALA A 204 -15.01 2.11 11.26
N GLU A 205 -14.83 1.77 9.99
CA GLU A 205 -13.54 1.42 9.41
C GLU A 205 -12.65 2.65 9.23
N LEU A 206 -13.23 3.80 8.84
CA LEU A 206 -12.51 5.06 8.73
C LEU A 206 -12.10 5.59 10.11
N ASP A 207 -12.92 5.39 11.13
CA ASP A 207 -12.61 5.76 12.52
C ASP A 207 -11.51 4.85 13.13
N GLU A 208 -11.45 3.56 12.74
CA GLU A 208 -10.31 2.70 13.06
C GLU A 208 -9.02 3.21 12.39
N LEU A 209 -9.08 3.61 11.12
CA LEU A 209 -7.92 4.17 10.42
C LEU A 209 -7.41 5.45 11.06
N ASP A 210 -8.30 6.32 11.55
CA ASP A 210 -7.89 7.52 12.28
C ASP A 210 -7.19 7.17 13.60
N ARG A 211 -7.65 6.14 14.32
CA ARG A 211 -6.99 5.65 15.53
C ARG A 211 -5.65 4.96 15.22
N GLN A 212 -5.52 4.27 14.09
CA GLN A 212 -4.23 3.72 13.63
C GLN A 212 -3.26 4.86 13.30
N ARG A 213 -3.70 5.85 12.53
CA ARG A 213 -2.91 7.04 12.16
C ARG A 213 -2.36 7.77 13.40
N GLN A 214 -3.16 7.96 14.43
CA GLN A 214 -2.71 8.60 15.67
C GLN A 214 -1.62 7.79 16.39
N ARG A 215 -1.76 6.45 16.44
CA ARG A 215 -0.74 5.57 17.01
C ARG A 215 0.56 5.59 16.19
N ASP A 216 0.44 5.58 14.87
CA ASP A 216 1.59 5.58 13.96
C ASP A 216 2.34 6.92 14.01
N ALA A 217 1.62 8.04 14.13
CA ALA A 217 2.24 9.35 14.36
C ALA A 217 3.06 9.37 15.66
N GLN A 218 2.52 8.85 16.76
CA GLN A 218 3.24 8.74 18.03
C GLN A 218 4.48 7.83 17.91
N ALA A 219 4.37 6.74 17.14
CA ALA A 219 5.50 5.83 16.88
C ALA A 219 6.59 6.51 16.05
N LEU A 220 6.21 7.32 15.05
CA LEU A 220 7.14 8.08 14.22
C LEU A 220 7.84 9.19 15.02
N ASP A 221 7.11 9.90 15.88
CA ASP A 221 7.69 10.91 16.78
C ASP A 221 8.69 10.27 17.75
N ALA A 222 8.38 9.07 18.25
CA ALA A 222 9.32 8.31 19.08
C ALA A 222 10.58 7.92 18.31
N LEU A 223 10.44 7.50 17.05
CA LEU A 223 11.56 7.17 16.18
C LEU A 223 12.46 8.39 15.93
N ALA A 224 11.86 9.54 15.64
CA ALA A 224 12.58 10.80 15.43
C ALA A 224 13.33 11.28 16.68
N ARG A 225 12.83 10.99 17.89
CA ARG A 225 13.53 11.32 19.15
C ARG A 225 14.74 10.44 19.43
N ILE A 226 14.76 9.19 18.94
CA ILE A 226 15.86 8.24 19.17
C ILE A 226 17.01 8.47 18.17
N ALA A 227 16.70 9.01 16.99
CA ALA A 227 17.66 9.22 15.92
C ALA A 227 18.91 10.07 16.28
N PRO A 228 18.83 11.10 17.14
CA PRO A 228 20.00 11.92 17.48
C PRO A 228 21.03 11.24 18.39
N ASP A 229 20.65 10.23 19.19
CA ASP A 229 21.46 9.69 20.30
C ASP A 229 22.56 8.69 19.88
N GLY A 230 22.78 8.52 18.57
CA GLY A 230 23.73 7.57 18.01
C GLY A 230 23.01 6.43 17.31
N LEU A 231 23.04 6.48 15.98
CA LEU A 231 22.45 5.49 15.09
C LEU A 231 23.54 4.60 14.49
N PRO A 232 23.26 3.32 14.23
CA PRO A 232 22.06 2.54 14.61
C PRO A 232 22.18 2.03 16.04
N SER A 233 21.03 1.83 16.68
CA SER A 233 20.94 1.15 17.98
C SER A 233 19.79 0.14 17.93
N ALA A 234 19.86 -0.92 18.75
CA ALA A 234 18.78 -1.90 18.85
C ALA A 234 17.42 -1.28 19.23
N ALA A 235 17.44 -0.15 19.96
CA ALA A 235 16.25 0.62 20.30
C ALA A 235 15.66 1.31 19.07
N PHE A 236 16.49 1.87 18.19
CA PHE A 236 16.05 2.43 16.91
C PHE A 236 15.47 1.36 16.00
N ASP A 237 16.16 0.22 15.85
CA ASP A 237 15.71 -0.88 14.99
C ASP A 237 14.35 -1.42 15.45
N THR A 238 14.18 -1.58 16.77
CA THR A 238 12.89 -2.00 17.36
C THR A 238 11.79 -0.97 17.12
N ALA A 239 12.10 0.33 17.26
CA ALA A 239 11.14 1.39 17.02
C ALA A 239 10.74 1.49 15.54
N LEU A 240 11.71 1.35 14.62
CA LEU A 240 11.50 1.35 13.18
C LEU A 240 10.64 0.15 12.76
N ALA A 241 10.96 -1.06 13.26
CA ALA A 241 10.17 -2.26 12.97
C ALA A 241 8.72 -2.12 13.45
N ARG A 242 8.49 -1.54 14.64
CA ARG A 242 7.15 -1.28 15.17
C ARG A 242 6.38 -0.28 14.31
N TYR A 243 7.01 0.82 13.92
CA TYR A 243 6.39 1.82 13.04
C TYR A 243 6.08 1.23 11.66
N ALA A 244 7.03 0.51 11.05
CA ALA A 244 6.85 -0.13 9.75
C ALA A 244 5.66 -1.10 9.78
N HIS A 245 5.56 -1.93 10.83
CA HIS A 245 4.42 -2.82 11.00
C HIS A 245 3.08 -2.08 11.05
N GLY A 246 2.97 -1.01 11.84
CA GLY A 246 1.75 -0.17 11.90
C GLY A 246 1.39 0.44 10.55
N ALA A 247 2.37 1.03 9.86
CA ALA A 247 2.17 1.62 8.53
C ALA A 247 1.69 0.57 7.50
N PHE A 248 2.25 -0.65 7.53
CA PHE A 248 1.80 -1.74 6.65
C PHE A 248 0.41 -2.25 7.01
N GLU A 249 0.08 -2.38 8.31
CA GLU A 249 -1.28 -2.74 8.71
C GLU A 249 -2.30 -1.69 8.23
N GLN A 250 -1.98 -0.41 8.37
CA GLN A 250 -2.84 0.69 7.93
C GLN A 250 -3.05 0.64 6.40
N MET A 251 -1.97 0.54 5.62
CA MET A 251 -2.06 0.42 4.16
C MET A 251 -2.82 -0.83 3.72
N GLY A 252 -2.63 -1.96 4.41
CA GLY A 252 -3.37 -3.19 4.18
C GLY A 252 -4.88 -3.06 4.39
N ARG A 253 -5.30 -2.40 5.48
CA ARG A 253 -6.72 -2.10 5.73
C ARG A 253 -7.30 -1.16 4.68
N MET A 254 -6.56 -0.12 4.29
CA MET A 254 -7.00 0.80 3.23
C MET A 254 -7.21 0.06 1.91
N GLU A 255 -6.24 -0.76 1.50
CA GLU A 255 -6.27 -1.51 0.25
C GLU A 255 -7.29 -2.65 0.23
N GLY A 256 -7.49 -3.33 1.35
CA GLY A 256 -8.38 -4.49 1.46
C GLY A 256 -9.83 -4.18 1.81
N VAL A 257 -10.12 -2.99 2.35
CA VAL A 257 -11.46 -2.62 2.83
C VAL A 257 -11.91 -1.29 2.26
N ILE A 258 -11.13 -0.22 2.45
CA ILE A 258 -11.58 1.12 2.08
C ILE A 258 -11.62 1.32 0.57
N PHE A 259 -10.61 0.87 -0.16
CA PHE A 259 -10.56 1.01 -1.61
C PHE A 259 -11.66 0.21 -2.33
N PRO A 260 -11.92 -1.06 -1.96
CA PRO A 260 -13.12 -1.76 -2.43
C PRO A 260 -14.42 -1.04 -2.10
N ALA A 261 -14.56 -0.55 -0.87
CA ALA A 261 -15.76 0.19 -0.45
C ALA A 261 -15.94 1.50 -1.25
N ALA A 262 -14.86 2.25 -1.48
CA ALA A 262 -14.89 3.45 -2.30
C ALA A 262 -15.41 3.16 -3.71
N ARG A 263 -14.91 2.09 -4.35
CA ARG A 263 -15.37 1.68 -5.68
C ARG A 263 -16.82 1.22 -5.71
N ARG A 264 -17.30 0.66 -4.60
CA ARG A 264 -18.68 0.20 -4.46
C ARG A 264 -19.66 1.36 -4.27
N TYR A 265 -19.27 2.39 -3.53
CA TYR A 265 -20.19 3.43 -3.05
C TYR A 265 -20.02 4.79 -3.72
N LEU A 266 -18.88 5.08 -4.33
CA LEU A 266 -18.66 6.31 -5.10
C LEU A 266 -19.09 6.10 -6.55
N GLY A 267 -19.90 7.02 -7.06
CA GLY A 267 -20.33 7.05 -8.46
C GLY A 267 -19.36 7.81 -9.36
N ASP A 268 -19.58 7.76 -10.68
CA ASP A 268 -18.72 8.41 -11.68
C ASP A 268 -18.54 9.92 -11.43
N ALA A 269 -19.59 10.60 -10.96
CA ALA A 269 -19.53 12.02 -10.63
C ALA A 269 -18.61 12.29 -9.42
N ASP A 270 -18.65 11.44 -8.40
CA ASP A 270 -17.76 11.56 -7.23
C ASP A 270 -16.30 11.38 -7.65
N TRP A 271 -16.04 10.38 -8.50
CA TRP A 271 -14.69 10.13 -9.01
C TRP A 271 -14.16 11.27 -9.87
N ALA A 272 -15.01 11.85 -10.73
CA ALA A 272 -14.65 13.01 -11.55
C ALA A 272 -14.31 14.23 -10.68
N GLU A 273 -15.15 14.54 -9.69
CA GLU A 273 -14.90 15.65 -8.75
C GLU A 273 -13.59 15.46 -7.97
N LEU A 274 -13.33 14.25 -7.47
CA LEU A 274 -12.08 13.94 -6.77
C LEU A 274 -10.85 14.13 -7.68
N ASP A 275 -10.92 13.66 -8.92
CA ASP A 275 -9.82 13.79 -9.88
C ASP A 275 -9.56 15.27 -10.26
N GLU A 276 -10.61 16.06 -10.47
CA GLU A 276 -10.52 17.49 -10.75
C GLU A 276 -9.89 18.26 -9.58
N LEU A 277 -10.34 18.00 -8.34
CA LEU A 277 -9.77 18.62 -7.13
C LEU A 277 -8.28 18.29 -6.97
N LEU A 278 -7.87 17.07 -7.31
CA LEU A 278 -6.48 16.63 -7.25
C LEU A 278 -5.61 17.18 -8.39
N ALA A 279 -6.22 17.50 -9.54
CA ALA A 279 -5.54 18.22 -10.62
C ALA A 279 -5.35 19.70 -10.29
N GLY A 280 -6.37 20.35 -9.71
CA GLY A 280 -6.32 21.76 -9.32
C GLY A 280 -5.32 22.06 -8.20
N GLY A 281 -5.12 21.12 -7.26
CA GLY A 281 -4.13 21.26 -6.19
C GLY A 281 -2.67 21.22 -6.66
N ALA A 282 -2.37 20.69 -7.85
CA ALA A 282 -1.02 20.65 -8.42
C ALA A 282 -0.60 21.98 -9.08
N VAL A 283 -1.54 22.93 -9.25
CA VAL A 283 -1.34 24.19 -9.99
C VAL A 283 -1.21 25.41 -9.04
N ALA A 284 -1.06 25.20 -7.73
CA ALA A 284 -0.75 26.29 -6.79
C ALA A 284 0.70 26.79 -7.01
N THR A 285 0.75 27.89 -7.76
CA THR A 285 1.80 28.69 -8.39
C THR A 285 3.05 29.01 -7.54
N PRO A 286 4.27 29.13 -8.13
CA PRO A 286 5.44 29.69 -7.47
C PRO A 286 5.22 31.17 -7.08
N PRO A 287 5.95 31.72 -6.09
CA PRO A 287 5.81 33.11 -5.72
C PRO A 287 6.27 33.96 -6.92
N VAL A 288 5.33 34.68 -7.53
CA VAL A 288 5.64 35.75 -8.46
C VAL A 288 6.46 36.79 -7.69
N ALA A 289 7.69 36.98 -8.14
CA ALA A 289 8.54 38.07 -7.70
C ALA A 289 7.82 39.39 -8.00
N ASN A 290 7.40 40.09 -6.96
CA ASN A 290 7.14 41.52 -7.08
C ASN A 290 8.49 42.22 -6.99
N GLU A 291 9.03 42.61 -8.14
CA GLU A 291 10.01 43.70 -8.24
C GLU A 291 9.45 44.96 -7.57
N PRO A 292 10.30 45.76 -6.90
CA PRO A 292 9.87 47.03 -6.32
C PRO A 292 9.71 48.07 -7.43
N ASP A 293 8.50 48.61 -7.56
CA ASP A 293 8.18 49.77 -8.40
C ASP A 293 8.84 51.03 -7.80
N ASP A 294 9.78 51.55 -8.56
CA ASP A 294 10.56 52.74 -8.26
C ASP A 294 9.81 53.96 -8.83
N ALA A 295 9.05 54.67 -7.99
CA ALA A 295 8.39 55.91 -8.41
C ALA A 295 8.33 56.97 -7.29
N ARG A 296 9.41 57.76 -7.24
CA ARG A 296 9.46 59.22 -7.05
C ARG A 296 8.13 59.94 -6.73
N ARG A 297 8.13 60.72 -5.64
CA ARG A 297 7.63 62.13 -5.49
C ARG A 297 7.97 62.60 -4.06
N ALA A 298 9.00 63.41 -3.85
CA ALA A 298 8.97 64.89 -3.86
C ALA A 298 8.06 65.52 -2.78
N SER A 299 8.65 66.03 -1.68
CA SER A 299 8.63 67.45 -1.25
C SER A 299 9.18 67.61 0.18
N ASP A 300 9.84 68.76 0.37
CA ASP A 300 10.42 69.40 1.55
C ASP A 300 11.81 68.94 2.07
#